data_AF-A0A090VXN6-F1
#
_entry.id   AF-A0A090VXN6-F1
#
_cell.length_a   1.000
_cell.length_b   1.000
_cell.length_c   1.000
_cell.angle_alpha   90.00
_cell.angle_beta   90.00
_cell.angle_gamma   90.00
#
_symmetry.space_group_name_H-M   'P 1'
#
loop_
_entity.id
_entity.type
_entity.pdbx_description
1 polymer ?
#
loop_
_entity_poly.entity_id
_entity_poly.type
_entity_poly.pdbx_seq_one_letter_code
_entity_poly.pdbx_strand_id
1 'polypeptide(L)'
;MVASIKALKADVIAIEEDIEELELKLPCETDQVKINAILAKIDALEIALQAANDAITEDIRESIADLENQISNLPAGTVNDQNVIVAFPGPGTYKVALKVTDNNGWSNTIDENITIIEAVPTIPVPEIGEPSFEDNSLPDGTGDGRDSWRVPSNSAWSPTGGGTTVIQINTDTNPVDPPNLPDGRQAAKFPAGGSRVAYQEIEVTPGAEYVLTYHSAFEVTQYADLKVSILKPETSNYAESLLEDNIIASRTDNNIDRVDNIWRQHALSFEAGDNESVIIFVTNSGDESRLDFFEILVKQ
;
A
#
# COMPACT_ATOMS: atom_id res chain seq x y z
N MET A 1 -43.19 4.78 -31.28
CA MET A 1 -42.08 4.85 -30.31
C MET A 1 -41.72 6.32 -30.20
N VAL A 2 -41.92 6.93 -29.04
CA VAL A 2 -41.48 8.31 -28.81
C VAL A 2 -39.99 8.23 -28.49
N ALA A 3 -39.16 8.93 -29.26
CA ALA A 3 -37.71 8.94 -29.06
C ALA A 3 -37.36 9.83 -27.85
N SER A 4 -36.36 9.43 -27.05
CA SER A 4 -35.86 10.22 -25.92
C SER A 4 -35.01 11.39 -26.43
N ILE A 5 -34.80 12.45 -25.61
CA ILE A 5 -33.90 13.57 -25.97
C ILE A 5 -32.52 13.04 -26.38
N LYS A 6 -31.98 12.04 -25.66
CA LYS A 6 -30.70 11.38 -26.01
C LYS A 6 -30.75 10.68 -27.37
N ALA A 7 -31.86 10.01 -27.71
CA ALA A 7 -32.01 9.38 -29.01
C ALA A 7 -32.20 10.42 -30.14
N LEU A 8 -32.85 11.55 -29.85
CA LEU A 8 -33.07 12.64 -30.81
C LEU A 8 -31.80 13.46 -31.09
N LYS A 9 -30.86 13.50 -30.14
CA LYS A 9 -29.56 14.19 -30.26
C LYS A 9 -28.36 13.23 -30.38
N ALA A 10 -28.58 11.95 -30.70
CA ALA A 10 -27.55 10.91 -30.60
C ALA A 10 -26.26 11.25 -31.36
N ASP A 11 -26.37 11.79 -32.58
CA ASP A 11 -25.22 12.16 -33.41
C ASP A 11 -24.48 13.40 -32.88
N VAL A 12 -25.23 14.38 -32.34
CA VAL A 12 -24.65 15.57 -31.70
C VAL A 12 -23.87 15.17 -30.44
N ILE A 13 -24.48 14.35 -29.59
CA ILE A 13 -23.87 13.86 -28.34
C ILE A 13 -22.59 13.06 -28.63
N ALA A 14 -22.61 12.17 -29.62
CA ALA A 14 -21.43 11.38 -29.97
C ALA A 14 -20.25 12.25 -30.43
N ILE A 15 -20.52 13.32 -31.19
CA ILE A 15 -19.48 14.25 -31.65
C ILE A 15 -18.95 15.12 -30.49
N GLU A 16 -19.83 15.57 -29.58
CA GLU A 16 -19.44 16.28 -28.35
C GLU A 16 -18.53 15.42 -27.47
N GLU A 17 -18.88 14.14 -27.25
CA GLU A 17 -18.08 13.17 -26.50
C GLU A 17 -16.69 12.93 -27.15
N ASP A 18 -16.64 12.81 -28.48
CA ASP A 18 -15.38 12.66 -29.22
C ASP A 18 -14.48 13.91 -29.13
N ILE A 19 -15.06 15.12 -29.13
CA ILE A 19 -14.32 16.38 -28.93
C ILE A 19 -13.76 16.44 -27.50
N GLU A 20 -14.60 16.18 -26.49
CA GLU A 20 -14.20 16.21 -25.09
C GLU A 20 -13.04 15.22 -24.81
N GLU A 21 -13.09 14.02 -25.40
CA GLU A 21 -12.01 13.03 -25.26
C GLU A 21 -10.68 13.54 -25.84
N LEU A 22 -10.73 14.28 -26.95
CA LEU A 22 -9.54 14.85 -27.58
C LEU A 22 -9.00 16.06 -26.82
N GLU A 23 -9.88 16.93 -26.31
CA GLU A 23 -9.52 18.05 -25.44
C GLU A 23 -8.87 17.57 -24.14
N LEU A 24 -9.37 16.48 -23.55
CA LEU A 24 -8.79 15.88 -22.35
C LEU A 24 -7.38 15.32 -22.59
N LYS A 25 -7.08 14.84 -23.80
CA LYS A 25 -5.76 14.32 -24.18
C LYS A 25 -4.73 15.43 -24.44
N LEU A 26 -5.17 16.62 -24.82
CA LEU A 26 -4.29 17.71 -25.26
C LEU A 26 -3.28 18.18 -24.19
N PRO A 27 -3.63 18.35 -22.90
CA PRO A 27 -2.69 18.75 -21.85
C PRO A 27 -1.61 17.71 -21.54
N CYS A 28 -1.82 16.44 -21.92
CA CYS A 28 -0.92 15.32 -21.65
C CYS A 28 0.03 15.01 -22.82
N GLU A 29 -0.16 15.64 -23.98
CA GLU A 29 0.67 15.42 -25.17
C GLU A 29 1.79 16.46 -25.25
N THR A 30 3.01 16.00 -25.58
CA THR A 30 4.22 16.85 -25.63
C THR A 30 4.83 16.93 -27.03
N ASP A 31 4.43 16.03 -27.94
CA ASP A 31 4.83 16.04 -29.33
C ASP A 31 3.99 17.06 -30.12
N GLN A 32 4.63 18.13 -30.58
CA GLN A 32 3.97 19.22 -31.31
C GLN A 32 3.24 18.75 -32.58
N VAL A 33 3.73 17.71 -33.26
CA VAL A 33 3.07 17.18 -34.47
C VAL A 33 1.74 16.52 -34.09
N LYS A 34 1.71 15.79 -32.97
CA LYS A 34 0.49 15.16 -32.47
C LYS A 34 -0.49 16.17 -31.89
N ILE A 35 -0.02 17.19 -31.17
CA ILE A 35 -0.85 18.32 -30.71
C ILE A 35 -1.54 18.97 -31.91
N ASN A 36 -0.79 19.32 -32.96
CA ASN A 36 -1.34 19.93 -34.17
C ASN A 36 -2.36 19.01 -34.87
N ALA A 37 -2.13 17.69 -34.85
CA ALA A 37 -3.06 16.71 -35.41
C ALA A 37 -4.34 16.54 -34.57
N ILE A 38 -4.26 16.64 -33.25
CA ILE A 38 -5.43 16.61 -32.35
C ILE A 38 -6.26 17.88 -32.56
N LEU A 39 -5.63 19.05 -32.58
CA LEU A 39 -6.31 20.32 -32.84
C LEU A 39 -7.03 20.31 -34.20
N ALA A 40 -6.37 19.82 -35.27
CA ALA A 40 -6.99 19.70 -36.58
C ALA A 40 -8.19 18.73 -36.60
N LYS A 41 -8.21 17.72 -35.72
CA LYS A 41 -9.37 16.82 -35.58
C LYS A 41 -10.50 17.48 -34.81
N ILE A 42 -10.20 18.22 -33.75
CA ILE A 42 -11.19 19.01 -33.01
C ILE A 42 -11.85 20.00 -33.96
N ASP A 43 -11.06 20.78 -34.72
CA ASP A 43 -11.59 21.73 -35.72
C ASP A 43 -12.55 21.04 -36.71
N ALA A 44 -12.21 19.83 -37.17
CA ALA A 44 -13.05 19.07 -38.08
C ALA A 44 -14.33 18.54 -37.41
N LEU A 45 -14.25 18.11 -36.14
CA LEU A 45 -15.38 17.64 -35.37
C LEU A 45 -16.31 18.79 -34.97
N GLU A 46 -15.79 19.99 -34.66
CA GLU A 46 -16.61 21.17 -34.40
C GLU A 46 -17.44 21.57 -35.63
N ILE A 47 -16.86 21.46 -36.83
CA ILE A 47 -17.60 21.65 -38.08
C ILE A 47 -18.68 20.58 -38.25
N ALA A 48 -18.35 19.32 -37.95
CA ALA A 48 -19.31 18.22 -38.01
C ALA A 48 -20.43 18.38 -36.97
N LEU A 49 -20.11 18.87 -35.78
CA LEU A 49 -21.04 19.17 -34.70
C LEU A 49 -22.01 20.26 -35.12
N GLN A 50 -21.52 21.33 -35.74
CA GLN A 50 -22.37 22.38 -36.30
C GLN A 50 -23.32 21.81 -37.36
N ALA A 51 -22.80 20.99 -38.28
CA ALA A 51 -23.62 20.35 -39.31
C ALA A 51 -24.67 19.39 -38.72
N ALA A 52 -24.33 18.64 -37.68
CA ALA A 52 -25.25 17.76 -36.97
C ALA A 52 -26.34 18.55 -36.25
N ASN A 53 -25.99 19.66 -35.60
CA ASN A 53 -26.94 20.57 -34.97
C ASN A 53 -27.88 21.24 -35.99
N ASP A 54 -27.37 21.62 -37.15
CA ASP A 54 -28.15 22.18 -38.25
C ASP A 54 -29.10 21.14 -38.87
N ALA A 55 -28.68 19.87 -38.91
CA ALA A 55 -29.46 18.75 -39.44
C ALA A 55 -30.63 18.34 -38.52
N ILE A 56 -30.66 18.78 -37.26
CA ILE A 56 -31.83 18.60 -36.40
C ILE A 56 -33.00 19.35 -37.03
N THR A 57 -34.03 18.61 -37.44
CA THR A 57 -35.22 19.19 -38.06
C THR A 57 -36.06 19.97 -37.06
N GLU A 58 -36.89 20.87 -37.55
CA GLU A 58 -37.72 21.70 -36.67
C GLU A 58 -38.74 20.90 -35.86
N ASP A 59 -39.28 19.81 -36.43
CA ASP A 59 -40.13 18.87 -35.71
C ASP A 59 -39.39 18.16 -34.56
N ILE A 60 -38.10 17.86 -34.75
CA ILE A 60 -37.26 17.28 -33.69
C ILE A 60 -36.93 18.34 -32.64
N ARG A 61 -36.63 19.58 -33.05
CA ARG A 61 -36.41 20.69 -32.10
C ARG A 61 -37.65 20.95 -31.25
N GLU A 62 -38.83 20.94 -31.86
CA GLU A 62 -40.12 21.08 -31.16
C GLU A 62 -40.37 19.90 -30.22
N SER A 63 -40.05 18.67 -30.65
CA SER A 63 -40.15 17.47 -29.81
C SER A 63 -39.19 17.52 -28.61
N ILE A 64 -37.95 18.01 -28.80
CA ILE A 64 -36.98 18.22 -27.72
C ILE A 64 -37.51 19.28 -26.75
N ALA A 65 -37.97 20.42 -27.27
CA ALA A 65 -38.49 21.52 -26.45
C ALA A 65 -39.73 21.11 -25.65
N ASP A 66 -40.63 20.31 -26.23
CA ASP A 66 -41.78 19.74 -25.53
C ASP A 66 -41.34 18.79 -24.40
N LEU A 67 -40.36 17.91 -24.66
CA LEU A 67 -39.81 17.01 -23.64
C LEU A 67 -39.08 17.78 -22.51
N GLU A 68 -38.30 18.81 -22.85
CA GLU A 68 -37.62 19.68 -21.88
C GLU A 68 -38.63 20.47 -21.03
N ASN A 69 -39.71 20.97 -21.65
CA ASN A 69 -40.79 21.66 -20.96
C ASN A 69 -41.59 20.72 -20.07
N GLN A 70 -41.83 19.47 -20.51
CA GLN A 70 -42.45 18.44 -19.68
C GLN A 70 -41.57 18.13 -18.47
N ILE A 71 -40.26 17.93 -18.65
CA ILE A 71 -39.30 17.71 -17.55
C ILE A 71 -39.30 18.88 -16.56
N SER A 72 -39.25 20.12 -17.05
CA SER A 72 -39.24 21.32 -16.22
C SER A 72 -40.55 21.55 -15.46
N ASN A 73 -41.67 21.07 -15.99
CA ASN A 73 -42.99 21.17 -15.36
C ASN A 73 -43.41 19.91 -14.60
N LEU A 74 -42.55 18.88 -14.56
CA LEU A 74 -42.75 17.80 -13.61
C LEU A 74 -42.83 18.45 -12.21
N PRO A 75 -43.87 18.14 -11.42
CA PRO A 75 -43.87 18.55 -10.02
C PRO A 75 -42.57 18.03 -9.41
N ALA A 76 -41.96 18.80 -8.50
CA ALA A 76 -40.80 18.31 -7.76
C ALA A 76 -41.16 16.92 -7.23
N GLY A 77 -40.47 15.89 -7.74
CA GLY A 77 -40.78 14.53 -7.37
C GLY A 77 -40.58 14.40 -5.87
N THR A 78 -41.64 14.11 -5.12
CA THR A 78 -41.48 13.63 -3.75
C THR A 78 -41.06 12.17 -3.81
N VAL A 79 -39.77 11.95 -4.08
CA VAL A 79 -39.04 11.02 -3.22
C VAL A 79 -38.92 11.77 -1.89
N ASN A 80 -39.14 11.10 -0.75
CA ASN A 80 -38.94 11.77 0.54
C ASN A 80 -37.47 12.18 0.78
N ASP A 81 -36.58 12.01 -0.20
CA ASP A 81 -35.24 12.58 -0.23
C ASP A 81 -34.70 12.67 -1.67
N GLN A 82 -33.97 13.75 -2.02
CA GLN A 82 -33.32 13.91 -3.34
C GLN A 82 -32.13 12.95 -3.53
N ASN A 83 -31.70 12.30 -2.44
CA ASN A 83 -30.63 11.30 -2.41
C ASN A 83 -31.20 9.94 -2.00
N VAL A 84 -31.04 8.92 -2.84
CA VAL A 84 -31.42 7.53 -2.51
C VAL A 84 -30.17 6.77 -2.09
N ILE A 85 -30.10 6.38 -0.82
CA ILE A 85 -29.06 5.48 -0.30
C ILE A 85 -29.59 4.05 -0.41
N VAL A 86 -28.90 3.20 -1.18
CA VAL A 86 -29.21 1.77 -1.31
C VAL A 86 -28.05 0.97 -0.72
N ALA A 87 -28.37 0.04 0.18
CA ALA A 87 -27.42 -0.96 0.66
C ALA A 87 -27.55 -2.24 -0.19
N PHE A 88 -26.43 -2.78 -0.64
CA PHE A 88 -26.39 -4.03 -1.38
C PHE A 88 -26.14 -5.21 -0.41
N PRO A 89 -26.81 -6.35 -0.59
CA PRO A 89 -26.74 -7.47 0.34
C PRO A 89 -25.39 -8.20 0.35
N GLY A 90 -24.50 -7.89 -0.61
CA GLY A 90 -23.18 -8.51 -0.72
C GLY A 90 -22.51 -8.19 -2.05
N PRO A 91 -21.35 -8.80 -2.32
CA PRO A 91 -20.66 -8.66 -3.59
C PRO A 91 -21.51 -9.17 -4.76
N GLY A 92 -21.38 -8.50 -5.90
CA GLY A 92 -22.09 -8.85 -7.13
C GLY A 92 -22.24 -7.66 -8.07
N THR A 93 -22.60 -7.95 -9.32
CA THR A 93 -23.02 -6.92 -10.27
C THR A 93 -24.52 -6.75 -10.18
N TYR A 94 -24.96 -5.54 -9.82
CA TYR A 94 -26.36 -5.17 -9.69
C TYR A 94 -26.75 -4.23 -10.82
N LYS A 95 -27.88 -4.54 -11.45
CA LYS A 95 -28.52 -3.63 -12.39
C LYS A 95 -29.39 -2.64 -11.62
N VAL A 96 -28.96 -1.38 -11.57
CA VAL A 96 -29.74 -0.29 -10.95
C VAL A 96 -30.51 0.41 -12.05
N ALA A 97 -31.83 0.55 -11.87
CA ALA A 97 -32.70 1.20 -12.85
C ALA A 97 -33.46 2.37 -12.19
N LEU A 98 -33.37 3.55 -12.79
CA LEU A 98 -34.18 4.70 -12.43
C LEU A 98 -35.37 4.77 -13.39
N LYS A 99 -36.57 4.54 -12.85
CA LYS A 99 -37.83 4.72 -13.58
C LYS A 99 -38.53 6.00 -13.13
N VAL A 100 -38.72 6.93 -14.05
CA VAL A 100 -39.54 8.15 -13.81
C VAL A 100 -40.91 7.90 -14.42
N THR A 101 -41.98 8.21 -13.69
CA THR A 101 -43.37 8.12 -14.18
C THR A 101 -44.07 9.47 -13.98
N ASP A 102 -44.71 9.98 -15.03
CA ASP A 102 -45.45 11.24 -14.97
C ASP A 102 -46.88 11.06 -14.44
N ASN A 103 -47.60 12.17 -14.27
CA ASN A 103 -48.98 12.19 -13.80
C ASN A 103 -49.99 11.59 -14.80
N ASN A 104 -49.58 11.42 -16.05
CA ASN A 104 -50.39 10.80 -17.09
C ASN A 104 -50.14 9.28 -17.17
N GLY A 105 -49.27 8.73 -16.32
CA GLY A 105 -48.91 7.32 -16.25
C GLY A 105 -47.84 6.87 -17.24
N TRP A 106 -47.19 7.81 -17.93
CA TRP A 106 -46.10 7.53 -18.86
C TRP A 106 -44.81 7.38 -18.09
N SER A 107 -43.96 6.46 -18.50
CA SER A 107 -42.70 6.22 -17.80
C SER A 107 -41.52 6.07 -18.73
N ASN A 108 -40.37 6.57 -18.28
CA ASN A 108 -39.08 6.33 -18.90
C ASN A 108 -38.15 5.63 -17.91
N THR A 109 -37.18 4.86 -18.39
CA THR A 109 -36.23 4.13 -17.55
C THR A 109 -34.82 4.26 -18.10
N ILE A 110 -33.87 4.58 -17.23
CA ILE A 110 -32.44 4.46 -17.47
C ILE A 110 -31.86 3.41 -16.53
N ASP A 111 -30.87 2.65 -16.98
CA ASP A 111 -30.21 1.65 -16.15
C ASP A 111 -28.69 1.67 -16.28
N GLU A 112 -28.03 1.24 -15.21
CA GLU A 112 -26.58 1.15 -15.08
C GLU A 112 -26.22 -0.13 -14.31
N ASN A 113 -25.08 -0.74 -14.65
CA ASN A 113 -24.53 -1.86 -13.90
C ASN A 113 -23.53 -1.35 -12.88
N ILE A 114 -23.81 -1.56 -11.60
CA ILE A 114 -22.89 -1.27 -10.51
C ILE A 114 -22.28 -2.59 -10.06
N THR A 115 -20.94 -2.66 -10.01
CA THR A 115 -20.25 -3.83 -9.45
C THR A 115 -19.82 -3.53 -8.03
N ILE A 116 -20.40 -4.27 -7.09
CA ILE A 116 -20.00 -4.27 -5.68
C ILE A 116 -19.00 -5.40 -5.50
N ILE A 117 -17.79 -5.06 -5.12
CA ILE A 117 -16.77 -6.05 -4.78
C ILE A 117 -16.80 -6.33 -3.29
N GLU A 118 -16.48 -7.55 -2.91
CA GLU A 118 -16.22 -7.89 -1.51
C GLU A 118 -14.89 -7.23 -1.16
N ALA A 119 -14.89 -6.42 -0.10
CA ALA A 119 -13.64 -6.02 0.50
C ALA A 119 -13.05 -7.27 1.15
N VAL A 120 -12.05 -7.88 0.50
CA VAL A 120 -11.23 -8.89 1.18
C VAL A 120 -10.48 -8.13 2.26
N PRO A 121 -10.62 -8.48 3.55
CA PRO A 121 -9.82 -7.87 4.60
C PRO A 121 -8.35 -8.05 4.24
N THR A 122 -7.67 -6.95 3.91
CA THR A 122 -6.22 -6.97 3.72
C THR A 122 -5.60 -7.02 5.09
N ILE A 123 -4.88 -8.09 5.38
CA ILE A 123 -4.07 -8.19 6.59
C ILE A 123 -3.06 -7.03 6.53
N PRO A 124 -3.03 -6.13 7.52
CA PRO A 124 -2.05 -5.04 7.55
C PRO A 124 -0.64 -5.62 7.62
N VAL A 125 0.28 -5.02 6.86
CA VAL A 125 1.71 -5.34 6.98
C VAL A 125 2.24 -4.67 8.25
N PRO A 126 2.90 -5.41 9.16
CA PRO A 126 3.49 -4.83 10.35
C PRO A 126 4.52 -3.75 10.02
N GLU A 127 4.58 -2.71 10.84
CA GLU A 127 5.61 -1.69 10.73
C GLU A 127 6.84 -2.11 11.52
N ILE A 128 8.01 -2.05 10.88
CA ILE A 128 9.31 -2.17 11.56
C ILE A 128 9.92 -0.77 11.57
N GLY A 129 10.12 -0.22 12.76
CA GLY A 129 10.82 1.05 12.98
C GLY A 129 12.33 0.92 12.73
N GLU A 130 12.88 1.93 12.06
CA GLU A 130 14.30 2.05 11.70
C GLU A 130 14.89 0.74 11.14
N PRO A 131 14.30 0.13 10.10
CA PRO A 131 14.65 -1.22 9.64
C PRO A 131 16.08 -1.35 9.13
N SER A 132 16.69 -0.24 8.71
CA SER A 132 18.08 -0.14 8.23
C SER A 132 19.00 0.61 9.21
N PHE A 133 18.55 0.86 10.45
CA PHE A 133 19.39 1.45 11.50
C PHE A 133 19.96 2.85 11.18
N GLU A 134 19.29 3.61 10.32
CA GLU A 134 19.71 4.95 9.92
C GLU A 134 19.28 6.02 10.94
N ASP A 135 20.19 6.93 11.27
CA ASP A 135 19.90 8.13 12.03
C ASP A 135 18.95 9.04 11.24
N ASN A 136 18.06 9.74 11.93
CA ASN A 136 17.08 10.66 11.36
C ASN A 136 16.05 9.99 10.43
N SER A 137 15.82 8.67 10.59
CA SER A 137 14.88 7.90 9.78
C SER A 137 13.46 7.82 10.35
N LEU A 138 13.23 8.36 11.56
CA LEU A 138 11.87 8.49 12.10
C LEU A 138 11.04 9.52 11.29
N PRO A 139 9.69 9.44 11.32
CA PRO A 139 8.83 10.29 10.50
C PRO A 139 9.01 11.80 10.68
N ASP A 140 9.54 12.25 11.82
CA ASP A 140 9.84 13.66 12.10
C ASP A 140 11.26 14.09 11.69
N GLY A 141 12.03 13.19 11.06
CA GLY A 141 13.41 13.40 10.67
C GLY A 141 14.38 13.39 11.85
N THR A 142 14.03 12.72 12.94
CA THR A 142 14.88 12.51 14.12
C THR A 142 15.14 11.02 14.36
N GLY A 143 15.71 10.68 15.53
CA GLY A 143 16.05 9.31 15.90
C GLY A 143 17.54 9.03 15.73
N ASP A 144 18.10 8.35 16.72
CA ASP A 144 19.33 7.57 16.56
C ASP A 144 18.90 6.19 16.06
N GLY A 145 19.54 5.62 15.03
CA GLY A 145 19.11 4.39 14.34
C GLY A 145 19.01 3.12 15.20
N ARG A 146 19.15 3.24 16.52
CA ARG A 146 18.95 2.20 17.53
C ARG A 146 17.68 2.40 18.35
N ASP A 147 16.98 3.52 18.23
CA ASP A 147 15.92 3.92 19.13
C ASP A 147 14.72 2.97 19.06
N SER A 148 14.39 2.50 17.86
CA SER A 148 13.39 1.45 17.64
C SER A 148 13.84 0.04 18.02
N TRP A 149 15.10 -0.15 18.44
CA TRP A 149 15.71 -1.47 18.68
C TRP A 149 16.13 -1.72 20.13
N ARG A 150 15.59 -0.94 21.07
CA ARG A 150 15.93 -1.00 22.49
C ARG A 150 15.02 -1.98 23.24
N VAL A 151 15.64 -2.73 24.15
CA VAL A 151 14.90 -3.55 25.13
C VAL A 151 14.17 -2.67 26.16
N PRO A 152 13.06 -3.14 26.73
CA PRO A 152 12.34 -2.41 27.78
C PRO A 152 13.13 -2.29 29.09
N SER A 153 14.07 -3.21 29.34
CA SER A 153 14.93 -3.17 30.52
C SER A 153 16.30 -3.78 30.25
N ASN A 154 17.35 -2.95 30.31
CA ASN A 154 18.73 -3.39 30.15
C ASN A 154 19.11 -4.50 31.15
N SER A 155 18.63 -4.46 32.38
CA SER A 155 18.99 -5.47 33.38
C SER A 155 18.29 -6.81 33.14
N ALA A 156 17.01 -6.79 32.73
CA ALA A 156 16.24 -8.00 32.48
C ALA A 156 16.65 -8.69 31.17
N TRP A 157 17.04 -7.91 30.17
CA TRP A 157 17.35 -8.41 28.83
C TRP A 157 18.84 -8.51 28.52
N SER A 158 19.70 -8.34 29.53
CA SER A 158 21.15 -8.48 29.33
C SER A 158 21.57 -9.95 29.26
N PRO A 159 22.26 -10.36 28.18
CA PRO A 159 22.88 -11.69 28.09
C PRO A 159 23.94 -11.92 29.18
N THR A 160 24.51 -10.84 29.71
CA THR A 160 25.63 -10.86 30.67
C THR A 160 25.23 -10.44 32.07
N GLY A 161 23.93 -10.30 32.36
CA GLY A 161 23.42 -9.93 33.69
C GLY A 161 23.66 -8.46 34.09
N GLY A 162 23.89 -7.57 33.13
CA GLY A 162 24.03 -6.12 33.35
C GLY A 162 24.63 -5.37 32.15
N GLY A 163 24.78 -4.04 32.30
CA GLY A 163 25.40 -3.17 31.30
C GLY A 163 24.45 -2.72 30.18
N THR A 164 25.02 -2.08 29.15
CA THR A 164 24.27 -1.60 27.97
C THR A 164 23.98 -2.76 27.03
N THR A 165 22.71 -3.02 26.74
CA THR A 165 22.29 -4.15 25.90
C THR A 165 22.02 -3.79 24.44
N VAL A 166 21.62 -2.54 24.16
CA VAL A 166 21.34 -2.11 22.79
C VAL A 166 22.55 -2.34 21.87
N ILE A 167 22.26 -2.73 20.63
CA ILE A 167 23.22 -2.83 19.53
C ILE A 167 24.12 -1.59 19.42
N GLN A 168 25.28 -1.79 18.80
CA GLN A 168 26.10 -0.68 18.31
C GLN A 168 25.72 -0.37 16.87
N ILE A 169 26.17 0.77 16.36
CA ILE A 169 26.05 1.11 14.95
C ILE A 169 27.42 0.94 14.28
N ASN A 170 27.42 0.31 13.11
CA ASN A 170 28.49 0.39 12.14
C ASN A 170 28.11 1.43 11.08
N THR A 171 28.96 2.42 10.83
CA THR A 171 28.69 3.48 9.83
C THR A 171 29.71 3.41 8.71
N ASP A 172 29.25 3.33 7.47
CA ASP A 172 30.08 3.63 6.31
C ASP A 172 30.23 5.15 6.18
N THR A 173 31.38 5.61 6.64
CA THR A 173 31.75 7.02 6.67
C THR A 173 32.32 7.52 5.35
N ASN A 174 32.49 6.68 4.32
CA ASN A 174 33.01 7.10 3.02
C ASN A 174 31.91 7.80 2.21
N PRO A 175 31.96 9.12 2.02
CA PRO A 175 30.91 9.84 1.32
C PRO A 175 31.03 9.75 -0.21
N VAL A 176 32.13 9.18 -0.72
CA VAL A 176 32.48 9.20 -2.15
C VAL A 176 32.04 7.92 -2.84
N ASP A 177 32.29 6.77 -2.22
CA ASP A 177 31.90 5.48 -2.77
C ASP A 177 30.46 5.12 -2.35
N PRO A 178 29.74 4.32 -3.17
CA PRO A 178 28.48 3.74 -2.75
C PRO A 178 28.71 2.91 -1.48
N PRO A 179 27.78 2.97 -0.50
CA PRO A 179 27.94 2.26 0.75
C PRO A 179 28.03 0.75 0.52
N ASN A 180 28.92 0.08 1.26
CA ASN A 180 28.99 -1.39 1.26
C ASN A 180 28.00 -1.98 2.28
N LEU A 181 26.74 -1.56 2.19
CA LEU A 181 25.63 -2.00 3.03
C LEU A 181 24.41 -2.37 2.17
N PRO A 182 23.55 -3.29 2.65
CA PRO A 182 22.27 -3.63 2.03
C PRO A 182 21.36 -2.43 1.81
N ASP A 183 21.29 -1.52 2.79
CA ASP A 183 20.60 -0.25 2.67
C ASP A 183 21.36 0.86 3.39
N GLY A 184 21.11 2.12 3.01
CA GLY A 184 21.63 3.29 3.72
C GLY A 184 23.16 3.30 3.93
N ARG A 185 23.60 3.79 5.09
CA ARG A 185 25.01 3.94 5.50
C ARG A 185 25.29 3.38 6.88
N GLN A 186 24.29 2.91 7.61
CA GLN A 186 24.38 2.37 8.95
C GLN A 186 23.87 0.94 8.99
N ALA A 187 24.40 0.17 9.94
CA ALA A 187 23.93 -1.17 10.23
C ALA A 187 24.05 -1.46 11.71
N ALA A 188 23.21 -2.36 12.21
CA ALA A 188 23.37 -2.92 13.53
C ALA A 188 24.68 -3.70 13.63
N LYS A 189 25.41 -3.47 14.72
CA LYS A 189 26.66 -4.16 15.03
C LYS A 189 26.57 -4.84 16.38
N PHE A 190 26.88 -6.12 16.37
CA PHE A 190 26.92 -6.98 17.53
C PHE A 190 28.36 -7.43 17.78
N PRO A 191 28.98 -7.06 18.91
CA PRO A 191 30.37 -7.41 19.21
C PRO A 191 30.52 -8.91 19.52
N ALA A 192 31.73 -9.44 19.30
CA ALA A 192 32.09 -10.85 19.55
C ALA A 192 31.67 -11.41 20.92
N GLY A 193 31.63 -10.55 21.96
CA GLY A 193 31.29 -10.96 23.32
C GLY A 193 29.81 -11.31 23.56
N GLY A 194 28.91 -11.17 22.57
CA GLY A 194 27.50 -11.55 22.71
C GLY A 194 26.72 -10.72 23.74
N SER A 195 27.22 -9.53 24.10
CA SER A 195 26.63 -8.69 25.15
C SER A 195 25.50 -7.79 24.68
N ARG A 196 25.19 -7.82 23.37
CA ARG A 196 24.21 -6.94 22.74
C ARG A 196 23.04 -7.73 22.18
N VAL A 197 21.89 -7.08 22.17
CA VAL A 197 20.66 -7.60 21.59
C VAL A 197 19.96 -6.49 20.80
N ALA A 198 19.23 -6.87 19.78
CA ALA A 198 18.21 -6.02 19.17
C ALA A 198 16.84 -6.53 19.62
N TYR A 199 15.94 -5.60 19.95
CA TYR A 199 14.58 -5.89 20.40
C TYR A 199 13.63 -4.90 19.73
N GLN A 200 12.59 -5.39 19.10
CA GLN A 200 11.47 -4.55 18.67
C GLN A 200 10.18 -5.36 18.78
N GLU A 201 9.18 -4.80 19.43
CA GLU A 201 7.82 -5.36 19.44
C GLU A 201 7.04 -4.74 18.30
N ILE A 202 6.40 -5.58 17.48
CA ILE A 202 5.61 -5.18 16.31
C ILE A 202 4.20 -5.76 16.41
N GLU A 203 3.23 -5.00 15.94
CA GLU A 203 1.83 -5.44 15.85
C GLU A 203 1.68 -6.47 14.71
N VAL A 204 0.92 -7.53 14.96
CA VAL A 204 0.57 -8.55 13.97
C VAL A 204 -0.91 -8.88 14.04
N THR A 205 -1.47 -9.35 12.94
CA THR A 205 -2.84 -9.87 12.92
C THR A 205 -2.87 -11.33 13.38
N PRO A 206 -3.71 -11.70 14.36
CA PRO A 206 -3.91 -13.10 14.74
C PRO A 206 -4.29 -13.99 13.56
N GLY A 207 -3.67 -15.17 13.50
CA GLY A 207 -3.88 -16.19 12.46
C GLY A 207 -3.20 -15.90 11.12
N ALA A 208 -2.47 -14.80 10.98
CA ALA A 208 -1.75 -14.46 9.75
C ALA A 208 -0.35 -15.09 9.70
N GLU A 209 0.06 -15.48 8.49
CA GLU A 209 1.40 -15.94 8.14
C GLU A 209 2.25 -14.74 7.68
N TYR A 210 3.51 -14.63 8.12
CA TYR A 210 4.44 -13.57 7.71
C TYR A 210 5.77 -14.12 7.21
N VAL A 211 6.48 -13.32 6.42
CA VAL A 211 7.90 -13.51 6.06
C VAL A 211 8.69 -12.27 6.48
N LEU A 212 9.59 -12.45 7.44
CA LEU A 212 10.60 -11.45 7.81
C LEU A 212 11.88 -11.71 7.00
N THR A 213 12.42 -10.69 6.36
CA THR A 213 13.73 -10.74 5.70
C THR A 213 14.69 -9.75 6.34
N TYR A 214 15.98 -10.06 6.24
CA TYR A 214 17.07 -9.25 6.77
C TYR A 214 18.38 -9.66 6.12
N HIS A 215 19.41 -8.83 6.26
CA HIS A 215 20.75 -9.12 5.77
C HIS A 215 21.72 -9.25 6.94
N SER A 216 22.67 -10.19 6.85
CA SER A 216 23.74 -10.33 7.84
C SER A 216 25.14 -10.28 7.22
N ALA A 217 26.14 -9.90 8.02
CA ALA A 217 27.57 -10.03 7.71
C ALA A 217 28.36 -10.43 8.97
N PHE A 218 29.58 -10.91 8.79
CA PHE A 218 30.48 -11.35 9.88
C PHE A 218 31.92 -10.89 9.62
N GLU A 219 32.71 -10.74 10.67
CA GLU A 219 34.16 -10.43 10.61
C GLU A 219 35.03 -11.68 10.31
N VAL A 220 34.50 -12.89 10.55
CA VAL A 220 35.09 -14.21 10.18
C VAL A 220 36.52 -14.45 10.74
N THR A 221 36.79 -13.97 11.95
CA THR A 221 38.04 -14.22 12.69
C THR A 221 37.98 -15.46 13.57
N GLN A 222 36.78 -15.84 14.02
CA GLN A 222 36.49 -17.06 14.77
C GLN A 222 35.05 -17.51 14.54
N TYR A 223 34.70 -18.75 14.89
CA TYR A 223 33.32 -19.25 14.70
C TYR A 223 32.31 -18.33 15.40
N ALA A 224 31.20 -18.04 14.71
CA ALA A 224 30.16 -17.16 15.21
C ALA A 224 28.76 -17.62 14.78
N ASP A 225 27.80 -17.36 15.66
CA ASP A 225 26.37 -17.49 15.38
C ASP A 225 25.70 -16.13 15.56
N LEU A 226 24.71 -15.86 14.71
CA LEU A 226 23.76 -14.75 14.81
C LEU A 226 22.35 -15.34 14.69
N LYS A 227 21.52 -15.14 15.70
CA LYS A 227 20.18 -15.70 15.76
C LYS A 227 19.14 -14.59 15.77
N VAL A 228 18.23 -14.63 14.80
CA VAL A 228 17.00 -13.82 14.77
C VAL A 228 15.85 -14.71 15.20
N SER A 229 15.08 -14.26 16.20
CA SER A 229 13.93 -14.97 16.76
C SER A 229 12.70 -14.08 16.73
N ILE A 230 11.55 -14.69 16.45
CA ILE A 230 10.23 -14.13 16.69
C ILE A 230 9.75 -14.73 18.01
N LEU A 231 9.61 -13.90 19.03
CA LEU A 231 9.18 -14.32 20.36
C LEU A 231 7.73 -13.94 20.61
N LYS A 232 7.08 -14.68 21.50
CA LYS A 232 5.78 -14.33 22.02
C LYS A 232 5.86 -13.04 22.87
N PRO A 233 4.83 -12.18 22.85
CA PRO A 233 4.88 -10.87 23.50
C PRO A 233 4.96 -10.94 25.03
N GLU A 234 4.55 -12.04 25.66
CA GLU A 234 4.70 -12.24 27.10
C GLU A 234 6.15 -12.52 27.55
N THR A 235 7.08 -12.71 26.62
CA THR A 235 8.49 -12.92 26.93
C THR A 235 9.06 -11.69 27.62
N SER A 236 9.52 -11.83 28.87
CA SER A 236 9.79 -10.66 29.72
C SER A 236 11.28 -10.38 29.99
N ASN A 237 12.17 -11.33 29.66
CA ASN A 237 13.58 -11.25 29.97
C ASN A 237 14.45 -12.14 29.06
N TYR A 238 15.77 -11.99 29.17
CA TYR A 238 16.74 -12.74 28.37
C TYR A 238 16.70 -14.25 28.61
N ALA A 239 16.45 -14.71 29.85
CA ALA A 239 16.40 -16.15 30.12
C ALA A 239 15.17 -16.78 29.45
N GLU A 240 14.04 -16.08 29.50
CA GLU A 240 12.80 -16.48 28.84
C GLU A 240 12.90 -16.44 27.31
N SER A 241 13.67 -15.53 26.72
CA SER A 241 13.85 -15.47 25.26
C SER A 241 14.61 -16.66 24.67
N LEU A 242 15.24 -17.47 25.53
CA LEU A 242 15.93 -18.71 25.14
C LEU A 242 15.05 -19.96 25.25
N LEU A 243 13.87 -19.86 25.86
CA LEU A 243 12.96 -21.00 26.03
C LEU A 243 12.21 -21.29 24.74
N GLU A 244 12.17 -22.55 24.32
CA GLU A 244 11.45 -22.97 23.11
C GLU A 244 9.97 -22.57 23.15
N ASP A 245 9.33 -22.66 24.32
CA ASP A 245 7.93 -22.28 24.52
C ASP A 245 7.63 -20.81 24.19
N ASN A 246 8.65 -19.94 24.23
CA ASN A 246 8.52 -18.51 23.95
C ASN A 246 8.94 -18.14 22.52
N ILE A 247 9.56 -19.07 21.78
CA ILE A 247 10.04 -18.84 20.41
C ILE A 247 8.98 -19.33 19.42
N ILE A 248 8.35 -18.40 18.70
CA ILE A 248 7.40 -18.71 17.62
C ILE A 248 8.17 -19.26 16.40
N ALA A 249 9.24 -18.57 16.02
CA ALA A 249 10.13 -18.98 14.95
C ALA A 249 11.53 -18.44 15.21
N SER A 250 12.56 -19.10 14.68
CA SER A 250 13.90 -18.52 14.69
C SER A 250 14.74 -19.01 13.52
N ARG A 251 15.75 -18.21 13.18
CA ARG A 251 16.79 -18.56 12.20
C ARG A 251 18.14 -18.24 12.81
N THR A 252 19.02 -19.23 12.81
CA THR A 252 20.43 -19.04 13.16
C THR A 252 21.24 -19.05 11.88
N ASP A 253 21.99 -17.99 11.67
CA ASP A 253 23.01 -17.87 10.65
C ASP A 253 24.38 -17.97 11.30
N ASN A 254 25.36 -18.49 10.57
CA ASN A 254 26.72 -18.65 11.08
C ASN A 254 27.73 -18.23 10.03
N ASN A 255 29.00 -18.20 10.44
CA ASN A 255 30.08 -17.76 9.57
C ASN A 255 30.83 -18.87 8.84
N ILE A 256 30.30 -20.10 8.82
CA ILE A 256 30.82 -21.16 7.95
C ILE A 256 30.57 -20.75 6.50
N ASP A 257 31.60 -20.86 5.65
CA ASP A 257 31.58 -20.48 4.23
C ASP A 257 31.16 -19.01 3.99
N ARG A 258 31.38 -18.15 4.98
CA ARG A 258 31.23 -16.69 4.83
C ARG A 258 32.55 -16.05 4.45
N VAL A 259 32.43 -14.97 3.69
CA VAL A 259 33.53 -14.05 3.42
C VAL A 259 33.32 -12.85 4.31
N ASP A 260 34.41 -12.38 4.91
CA ASP A 260 34.43 -11.17 5.72
C ASP A 260 33.80 -10.00 4.97
N ASN A 261 32.97 -9.22 5.67
CA ASN A 261 32.30 -8.03 5.16
C ASN A 261 31.39 -8.24 3.93
N ILE A 262 30.95 -9.48 3.66
CA ILE A 262 29.98 -9.78 2.60
C ILE A 262 28.60 -10.11 3.20
N TRP A 263 27.62 -9.30 2.78
CA TRP A 263 26.23 -9.41 3.20
C TRP A 263 25.50 -10.58 2.54
N ARG A 264 24.63 -11.24 3.31
CA ARG A 264 23.74 -12.30 2.82
C ARG A 264 22.33 -12.02 3.31
N GLN A 265 21.36 -12.09 2.39
CA GLN A 265 19.94 -12.00 2.72
C GLN A 265 19.43 -13.33 3.32
N HIS A 266 18.51 -13.21 4.26
CA HIS A 266 17.82 -14.29 4.94
C HIS A 266 16.32 -14.06 4.93
N ALA A 267 15.58 -15.16 5.09
CA ALA A 267 14.14 -15.13 5.30
C ALA A 267 13.77 -16.03 6.48
N LEU A 268 12.81 -15.58 7.29
CA LEU A 268 12.24 -16.29 8.43
C LEU A 268 10.72 -16.16 8.34
N SER A 269 10.04 -17.28 8.07
CA SER A 269 8.58 -17.34 8.07
C SER A 269 8.05 -17.70 9.46
N PHE A 270 6.91 -17.12 9.84
CA PHE A 270 6.25 -17.43 11.11
C PHE A 270 4.74 -17.19 11.03
N GLU A 271 4.02 -17.92 11.89
CA GLU A 271 2.58 -17.77 12.12
C GLU A 271 2.33 -16.96 13.39
N ALA A 272 1.50 -15.92 13.31
CA ALA A 272 1.16 -15.12 14.49
C ALA A 272 0.40 -15.91 15.57
N GLY A 273 -0.32 -16.97 15.17
CA GLY A 273 -1.18 -17.72 16.10
C GLY A 273 -2.26 -16.82 16.68
N ASP A 274 -2.46 -16.86 18.00
CA ASP A 274 -3.44 -16.01 18.69
C ASP A 274 -2.87 -14.64 19.11
N ASN A 275 -1.62 -14.32 18.75
CA ASN A 275 -0.96 -13.10 19.19
C ASN A 275 -1.39 -11.87 18.36
N GLU A 276 -1.55 -10.74 19.03
CA GLU A 276 -1.76 -9.40 18.41
C GLU A 276 -0.44 -8.63 18.25
N SER A 277 0.64 -9.06 18.91
CA SER A 277 1.99 -8.54 18.73
C SER A 277 3.02 -9.66 18.82
N VAL A 278 4.20 -9.44 18.26
CA VAL A 278 5.36 -10.34 18.43
C VAL A 278 6.63 -9.51 18.63
N ILE A 279 7.66 -10.14 19.21
CA ILE A 279 8.94 -9.49 19.44
C ILE A 279 9.97 -10.02 18.43
N ILE A 280 10.53 -9.12 17.62
CA ILE A 280 11.77 -9.39 16.87
C ILE A 280 12.93 -9.28 17.86
N PHE A 281 13.65 -10.38 18.05
CA PHE A 281 14.76 -10.46 18.99
C PHE A 281 16.01 -11.05 18.34
N VAL A 282 17.16 -10.39 18.54
CA VAL A 282 18.42 -10.80 17.95
C VAL A 282 19.50 -10.98 19.00
N THR A 283 20.26 -12.08 18.91
CA THR A 283 21.47 -12.34 19.69
C THR A 283 22.62 -12.79 18.80
N ASN A 284 23.86 -12.58 19.25
CA ASN A 284 25.04 -13.14 18.60
C ASN A 284 25.97 -13.83 19.61
N SER A 285 26.90 -14.63 19.11
CA SER A 285 28.00 -15.18 19.89
C SER A 285 29.22 -15.45 19.02
N GLY A 286 30.37 -15.59 19.66
CA GLY A 286 31.61 -15.95 18.96
C GLY A 286 32.28 -14.71 18.39
N ASP A 287 31.87 -14.22 17.24
CA ASP A 287 32.55 -13.11 16.54
C ASP A 287 31.62 -11.90 16.32
N GLU A 288 32.20 -10.79 15.86
CA GLU A 288 31.41 -9.64 15.43
C GLU A 288 30.51 -10.05 14.25
N SER A 289 29.24 -9.68 14.36
CA SER A 289 28.23 -9.85 13.34
C SER A 289 27.46 -8.56 13.15
N ARG A 290 26.96 -8.35 11.94
CA ARG A 290 26.18 -7.16 11.58
C ARG A 290 24.86 -7.56 10.97
N LEU A 291 23.84 -6.74 11.18
CA LEU A 291 22.52 -6.87 10.59
C LEU A 291 22.09 -5.58 9.94
N ASP A 292 21.35 -5.69 8.85
CA ASP A 292 20.80 -4.55 8.15
C ASP A 292 19.51 -4.91 7.40
N PHE A 293 18.72 -3.89 7.13
CA PHE A 293 17.57 -3.85 6.25
C PHE A 293 16.54 -4.96 6.51
N PHE A 294 15.77 -4.78 7.58
CA PHE A 294 14.62 -5.62 7.89
C PHE A 294 13.41 -5.28 7.02
N GLU A 295 12.77 -6.30 6.45
CA GLU A 295 11.48 -6.15 5.76
C GLU A 295 10.53 -7.24 6.24
N ILE A 296 9.24 -6.92 6.33
CA ILE A 296 8.21 -7.91 6.65
C ILE A 296 7.06 -7.83 5.65
N LEU A 297 6.57 -8.99 5.25
CA LEU A 297 5.47 -9.13 4.32
C LEU A 297 4.45 -10.12 4.86
N VAL A 298 3.17 -9.86 4.60
CA VAL A 298 2.13 -10.87 4.78
C VAL A 298 2.28 -11.92 3.69
N LYS A 299 2.31 -13.19 4.08
CA LYS A 299 2.36 -14.30 3.13
C LYS A 299 0.95 -14.57 2.61
N GLN A 300 0.75 -14.37 1.31
CA GLN A 300 -0.52 -14.59 0.61
C GLN A 300 -0.80 -16.07 0.34
#